data_AF-A0A5C1ASM0-F1
#
_entry.id   AF-A0A5C1ASM0-F1
#
_cell.length_a   1.000
_cell.length_b   1.000
_cell.length_c   1.000
_cell.angle_alpha   90.00
_cell.angle_beta   90.00
_cell.angle_gamma   90.00
#
_symmetry.space_group_name_H-M   'P 1'
#
loop_
_entity.id
_entity.type
_entity.pdbx_description
1 polymer ?
#
loop_
_entity_poly.entity_id
_entity_poly.type
_entity_poly.pdbx_seq_one_letter_code
_entity_poly.pdbx_strand_id
1 'polypeptide(L)'
;MTEAKWLTCADASLLWRFLEREAREDRRKLRLLAVAFCRLSWHRLTDWRCQKAVEVAERHADTDASDEELIEAGEAIRGGGNYRITGAELARRVTAVTGYGAAYQTIFMAQALHTAEAQDLAGRVPAGTPISAAPVPAEAAAARCLFGPLLFRPVPFEAEWLTPTVVGLAEGIYEERAFDRLPILADALQDAGCEEADILNHCRGEGRHLKGCWVVDLALGIE
;
A
#
# COMPACT_ATOMS: atom_id res chain seq x y z
N MET A 1 5.35 15.28 11.03
CA MET A 1 4.39 14.60 11.93
C MET A 1 5.20 13.91 13.02
N THR A 2 4.66 13.66 14.21
CA THR A 2 5.34 12.83 15.25
C THR A 2 4.82 11.39 15.18
N GLU A 3 5.54 10.42 15.74
CA GLU A 3 5.12 9.01 15.77
C GLU A 3 3.75 8.84 16.44
N ALA A 4 3.52 9.49 17.59
CA ALA A 4 2.22 9.46 18.26
C ALA A 4 1.06 10.01 17.38
N LYS A 5 1.35 11.04 16.58
CA LYS A 5 0.37 11.57 15.61
C LYS A 5 0.19 10.62 14.43
N TRP A 6 1.24 9.96 13.94
CA TRP A 6 1.16 8.96 12.87
C TRP A 6 0.25 7.77 13.24
N LEU A 7 0.38 7.27 14.47
CA LEU A 7 -0.40 6.15 14.96
C LEU A 7 -1.90 6.47 15.13
N THR A 8 -2.23 7.72 15.47
CA THR A 8 -3.62 8.14 15.77
C THR A 8 -4.28 8.92 14.65
N CYS A 9 -3.52 9.40 13.65
CA CYS A 9 -4.07 10.16 12.54
C CYS A 9 -4.91 9.26 11.64
N ALA A 10 -6.16 9.68 11.42
CA ALA A 10 -7.09 9.07 10.48
C ALA A 10 -7.22 9.88 9.17
N ASP A 11 -6.65 11.08 9.12
CA ASP A 11 -6.60 11.92 7.93
C ASP A 11 -5.49 11.44 6.99
N ALA A 12 -5.89 10.72 5.96
CA ALA A 12 -4.99 10.14 4.99
C ALA A 12 -4.28 11.19 4.12
N SER A 13 -4.81 12.41 3.97
CA SER A 13 -4.12 13.50 3.28
C SER A 13 -2.96 14.03 4.11
N LEU A 14 -3.09 14.10 5.44
CA LEU A 14 -1.97 14.45 6.33
C LEU A 14 -0.90 13.36 6.37
N LEU A 15 -1.30 12.08 6.39
CA LEU A 15 -0.37 10.95 6.29
C LEU A 15 0.40 11.00 4.97
N TRP A 16 -0.29 11.25 3.86
CA TRP A 16 0.31 11.33 2.55
C TRP A 16 1.30 12.48 2.41
N ARG A 17 0.94 13.71 2.82
CA ARG A 17 1.86 14.86 2.78
C ARG A 17 3.13 14.65 3.59
N PHE A 18 3.06 13.81 4.61
CA PHE A 18 4.24 13.41 5.38
C PHE A 18 5.08 12.38 4.64
N LEU A 19 4.46 11.30 4.14
CA LEU A 19 5.14 10.28 3.33
C LEU A 19 5.81 10.87 2.08
N GLU A 20 5.15 11.85 1.47
CA GLU A 20 5.67 12.61 0.34
C GLU A 20 7.07 13.19 0.62
N ARG A 21 7.31 13.60 1.87
CA ARG A 21 8.59 14.20 2.28
C ARG A 21 9.57 13.17 2.81
N GLU A 22 9.13 12.24 3.64
CA GLU A 22 10.03 11.31 4.35
C GLU A 22 10.35 10.04 3.55
N ALA A 23 9.44 9.57 2.69
CA ALA A 23 9.55 8.32 1.95
C ALA A 23 9.73 8.53 0.43
N ARG A 24 10.11 9.74 0.01
CA ARG A 24 10.19 10.15 -1.40
C ARG A 24 11.06 9.24 -2.27
N GLU A 25 12.14 8.73 -1.69
CA GLU A 25 13.11 7.90 -2.39
C GLU A 25 12.73 6.40 -2.37
N ASP A 26 11.78 5.99 -1.52
CA ASP A 26 11.29 4.62 -1.43
C ASP A 26 10.25 4.33 -2.53
N ARG A 27 10.74 4.19 -3.75
CA ARG A 27 9.90 3.97 -4.93
C ARG A 27 9.07 2.69 -4.85
N ARG A 28 9.62 1.65 -4.20
CA ARG A 28 8.95 0.35 -4.02
C ARG A 28 7.74 0.51 -3.11
N LYS A 29 7.90 1.03 -1.90
CA LYS A 29 6.77 1.18 -0.96
C LYS A 29 5.77 2.23 -1.42
N LEU A 30 6.21 3.30 -2.09
CA LEU A 30 5.29 4.27 -2.69
C LEU A 30 4.41 3.63 -3.77
N ARG A 31 4.97 2.74 -4.61
CA ARG A 31 4.19 1.99 -5.59
C ARG A 31 3.24 1.00 -4.92
N LEU A 32 3.69 0.24 -3.92
CA LEU A 32 2.84 -0.68 -3.16
C LEU A 32 1.70 0.04 -2.43
N LEU A 33 1.94 1.26 -1.93
CA LEU A 33 0.90 2.09 -1.33
C LEU A 33 -0.15 2.50 -2.38
N ALA A 34 0.29 2.94 -3.56
CA ALA A 34 -0.61 3.27 -4.66
C ALA A 34 -1.44 2.05 -5.11
N VAL A 35 -0.81 0.87 -5.21
CA VAL A 35 -1.48 -0.41 -5.46
C VAL A 35 -2.51 -0.74 -4.38
N ALA A 36 -2.16 -0.57 -3.10
CA ALA A 36 -3.09 -0.82 -1.99
C ALA A 36 -4.35 0.06 -2.09
N PHE A 37 -4.20 1.32 -2.48
CA PHE A 37 -5.31 2.24 -2.69
C PHE A 37 -6.18 1.81 -3.88
N CYS A 38 -5.57 1.33 -4.97
CA CYS A 38 -6.31 0.68 -6.07
C CYS A 38 -7.08 -0.56 -5.61
N ARG A 39 -6.47 -1.40 -4.75
CA ARG A 39 -7.09 -2.60 -4.17
C ARG A 39 -8.24 -2.28 -3.21
N LEU A 40 -8.22 -1.13 -2.54
CA LEU A 40 -9.37 -0.65 -1.75
C LEU A 40 -10.55 -0.23 -2.64
N SER A 41 -10.25 0.25 -3.85
CA SER A 41 -11.23 0.61 -4.89
C SER A 41 -11.54 -0.52 -5.88
N TRP A 42 -11.23 -1.79 -5.55
CA TRP A 42 -11.30 -2.91 -6.50
C TRP A 42 -12.69 -3.09 -7.14
N HIS A 43 -13.77 -2.86 -6.39
CA HIS A 43 -15.15 -2.93 -6.88
C HIS A 43 -15.46 -1.95 -8.01
N ARG A 44 -14.65 -0.90 -8.18
CA ARG A 44 -14.76 0.09 -9.26
C ARG A 44 -13.90 -0.22 -10.46
N LEU A 45 -12.96 -1.15 -10.33
CA LEU A 45 -12.11 -1.62 -11.42
C LEU A 45 -12.88 -2.69 -12.19
N THR A 46 -13.97 -2.29 -12.85
CA THR A 46 -14.89 -3.23 -13.50
C THR A 46 -14.37 -3.78 -14.82
N ASP A 47 -13.43 -3.08 -15.47
CA ASP A 47 -12.71 -3.61 -16.64
C ASP A 47 -11.52 -4.45 -16.14
N TRP A 48 -11.45 -5.71 -16.58
CA TRP A 48 -10.38 -6.64 -16.22
C TRP A 48 -8.98 -6.09 -16.51
N ARG A 49 -8.85 -5.19 -17.49
CA ARG A 49 -7.57 -4.54 -17.84
C ARG A 49 -7.09 -3.61 -16.74
N CYS A 50 -8.03 -2.95 -16.05
CA CYS A 50 -7.70 -2.10 -14.90
C CYS A 50 -7.17 -2.95 -13.75
N GLN A 51 -7.81 -4.10 -13.49
CA GLN A 51 -7.36 -5.06 -12.49
C GLN A 51 -5.98 -5.63 -12.84
N LYS A 52 -5.78 -5.99 -14.11
CA LYS A 52 -4.50 -6.50 -14.61
C LYS A 52 -3.38 -5.45 -14.48
N ALA A 53 -3.66 -4.20 -14.77
CA ALA A 53 -2.71 -3.09 -14.59
C ALA A 53 -2.26 -2.92 -13.14
N VAL A 54 -3.18 -3.04 -12.17
CA VAL A 54 -2.85 -3.01 -10.73
C VAL A 54 -1.97 -4.19 -10.33
N GLU A 55 -2.26 -5.39 -10.85
CA GLU A 55 -1.43 -6.59 -10.61
C GLU A 55 -0.02 -6.46 -11.21
N VAL A 56 0.10 -5.88 -12.40
CA VAL A 56 1.41 -5.63 -13.04
C VAL A 56 2.20 -4.58 -12.24
N ALA A 57 1.55 -3.50 -11.80
CA ALA A 57 2.19 -2.48 -10.96
C ALA A 57 2.68 -3.04 -9.63
N GLU A 58 1.96 -3.99 -9.05
CA GLU A 58 2.37 -4.69 -7.83
C GLU A 58 3.59 -5.57 -8.03
N ARG A 59 3.64 -6.36 -9.11
CA ARG A 59 4.83 -7.15 -9.48
C ARG A 59 6.03 -6.25 -9.80
N HIS A 60 5.79 -5.15 -10.51
CA HIS A 60 6.84 -4.19 -10.87
C HIS A 60 7.51 -3.57 -9.64
N ALA A 61 6.78 -3.39 -8.53
CA ALA A 61 7.35 -2.89 -7.29
C ALA A 61 8.49 -3.77 -6.76
N ASP A 62 8.43 -5.09 -6.97
CA ASP A 62 9.47 -6.05 -6.58
C ASP A 62 10.36 -6.48 -7.73
N THR A 63 10.35 -5.74 -8.85
CA THR A 63 11.12 -6.06 -10.07
C THR A 63 10.69 -7.35 -10.80
N ASP A 64 9.55 -7.95 -10.43
CA ASP A 64 8.95 -9.14 -11.08
C ASP A 64 8.18 -8.80 -12.37
N ALA A 65 8.20 -7.54 -12.80
CA ALA A 65 7.68 -7.07 -14.07
C ALA A 65 8.59 -5.94 -14.60
N SER A 66 8.78 -5.90 -15.91
CA SER A 66 9.57 -4.87 -16.59
C SER A 66 8.82 -3.53 -16.70
N ASP A 67 9.55 -2.44 -16.95
CA ASP A 67 8.96 -1.14 -17.30
C ASP A 67 8.06 -1.25 -18.55
N GLU A 68 8.43 -2.10 -19.51
CA GLU A 68 7.67 -2.33 -20.74
C GLU A 68 6.34 -3.02 -20.46
N GLU A 69 6.33 -4.11 -19.67
CA GLU A 69 5.09 -4.74 -19.22
C GLU A 69 4.18 -3.75 -18.48
N LEU A 70 4.76 -2.87 -17.66
CA LEU A 70 4.00 -1.87 -16.91
C LEU A 70 3.35 -0.85 -17.85
N ILE A 71 4.09 -0.33 -18.82
CA ILE A 71 3.58 0.60 -19.84
C ILE A 71 2.46 -0.07 -20.65
N GLU A 72 2.70 -1.27 -21.18
CA GLU A 72 1.74 -2.02 -21.98
C GLU A 72 0.41 -2.24 -21.23
N ALA A 73 0.49 -2.60 -19.95
CA ALA A 73 -0.69 -2.78 -19.11
C ALA A 73 -1.50 -1.48 -18.95
N GLY A 74 -0.81 -0.34 -18.85
CA GLY A 74 -1.44 0.99 -18.81
C GLY A 74 -2.10 1.39 -20.13
N GLU A 75 -1.42 1.16 -21.26
CA GLU A 75 -1.91 1.47 -22.61
C GLU A 75 -3.11 0.61 -23.02
N ALA A 76 -3.19 -0.61 -22.49
CA ALA A 76 -4.31 -1.51 -22.75
C ALA A 76 -5.66 -1.00 -22.17
N ILE A 77 -5.63 -0.13 -21.16
CA ILE A 77 -6.83 0.40 -20.49
C ILE A 77 -7.62 1.31 -21.43
N ARG A 78 -8.88 0.96 -21.68
CA ARG A 78 -9.78 1.74 -22.52
C ARG A 78 -10.64 2.72 -21.71
N GLY A 79 -10.96 3.86 -22.32
CA GLY A 79 -11.86 4.87 -21.74
C GLY A 79 -11.17 5.75 -20.71
N GLY A 80 -11.66 6.99 -20.54
CA GLY A 80 -10.97 8.01 -19.77
C GLY A 80 -10.85 9.29 -20.56
N GLY A 81 -11.70 10.24 -20.23
CA GLY A 81 -11.80 11.52 -20.90
C GLY A 81 -12.55 12.50 -20.02
N ASN A 82 -11.95 13.67 -19.90
CA ASN A 82 -12.28 14.93 -19.25
C ASN A 82 -13.45 14.96 -18.23
N TYR A 83 -13.09 15.43 -17.03
CA TYR A 83 -13.91 15.91 -15.91
C TYR A 83 -14.34 14.93 -14.80
N ARG A 84 -14.02 13.62 -14.87
CA ARG A 84 -14.39 12.67 -13.80
C ARG A 84 -13.26 11.71 -13.42
N ILE A 85 -13.04 11.56 -12.12
CA ILE A 85 -12.17 10.52 -11.56
C ILE A 85 -12.89 9.17 -11.73
N THR A 86 -12.26 8.20 -12.39
CA THR A 86 -12.81 6.86 -12.66
C THR A 86 -11.83 5.78 -12.25
N GLY A 87 -12.31 4.54 -12.07
CA GLY A 87 -11.43 3.39 -11.83
C GLY A 87 -10.39 3.16 -12.93
N ALA A 88 -10.74 3.44 -14.19
CA ALA A 88 -9.81 3.37 -15.32
C ALA A 88 -8.68 4.40 -15.23
N GLU A 89 -8.99 5.61 -14.77
CA GLU A 89 -7.99 6.66 -14.58
C GLU A 89 -7.06 6.36 -13.40
N LEU A 90 -7.60 5.78 -12.33
CA LEU A 90 -6.82 5.28 -11.21
C LEU A 90 -5.84 4.18 -11.66
N ALA A 91 -6.34 3.19 -12.40
CA ALA A 91 -5.54 2.07 -12.90
C ALA A 91 -4.47 2.49 -13.93
N ARG A 92 -4.70 3.53 -14.75
CA ARG A 92 -3.66 4.07 -15.64
C ARG A 92 -2.52 4.76 -14.90
N ARG A 93 -2.80 5.37 -13.75
CA ARG A 93 -1.79 6.13 -13.01
C ARG A 93 -0.88 5.24 -12.20
N VAL A 94 -1.39 4.11 -11.70
CA VAL A 94 -0.56 3.15 -10.98
C VAL A 94 0.49 2.50 -11.89
N THR A 95 0.28 2.49 -13.21
CA THR A 95 1.22 1.99 -14.22
C THR A 95 2.22 3.02 -14.74
N ALA A 96 2.19 4.27 -14.26
CA ALA A 96 3.18 5.24 -14.71
C ALA A 96 4.58 4.94 -14.11
N VAL A 97 5.59 4.94 -15.00
CA VAL A 97 6.98 4.53 -14.69
C VAL A 97 7.66 5.49 -13.71
N THR A 98 7.23 6.76 -13.67
CA THR A 98 7.77 7.78 -12.74
C THR A 98 7.25 7.56 -11.31
N GLY A 99 7.87 6.60 -10.60
CA GLY A 99 7.39 6.04 -9.32
C GLY A 99 6.77 7.03 -8.33
N TYR A 100 7.40 8.19 -8.08
CA TYR A 100 6.88 9.18 -7.13
C TYR A 100 5.67 9.97 -7.66
N GLY A 101 5.76 10.57 -8.85
CA GLY A 101 4.69 11.40 -9.41
C GLY A 101 3.44 10.58 -9.75
N ALA A 102 3.66 9.35 -10.24
CA ALA A 102 2.63 8.37 -10.52
C ALA A 102 1.89 7.92 -9.25
N ALA A 103 2.65 7.55 -8.20
CA ALA A 103 2.08 7.14 -6.92
C ALA A 103 1.26 8.27 -6.28
N TYR A 104 1.80 9.49 -6.27
CA TYR A 104 1.09 10.68 -5.76
C TYR A 104 -0.28 10.86 -6.41
N GLN A 105 -0.31 10.84 -7.75
CA GLN A 105 -1.55 11.08 -8.48
C GLN A 105 -2.55 9.93 -8.28
N THR A 106 -2.07 8.70 -8.20
CA THR A 106 -2.90 7.52 -7.92
C THR A 106 -3.54 7.63 -6.54
N ILE A 107 -2.74 7.92 -5.51
CA ILE A 107 -3.19 8.08 -4.12
C ILE A 107 -4.23 9.21 -4.01
N PHE A 108 -3.91 10.38 -4.57
CA PHE A 108 -4.81 11.53 -4.58
C PHE A 108 -6.17 11.21 -5.22
N MET A 109 -6.19 10.48 -6.34
CA MET A 109 -7.42 10.11 -7.03
C MET A 109 -8.23 9.05 -6.30
N ALA A 110 -7.57 8.06 -5.70
CA ALA A 110 -8.23 7.06 -4.85
C ALA A 110 -8.88 7.72 -3.63
N GLN A 111 -8.20 8.66 -2.98
CA GLN A 111 -8.75 9.42 -1.85
C GLN A 111 -10.02 10.18 -2.23
N ALA A 112 -10.00 10.85 -3.38
CA ALA A 112 -11.15 11.56 -3.89
C ALA A 112 -12.33 10.60 -4.21
N LEU A 113 -12.04 9.40 -4.73
CA LEU A 113 -13.06 8.36 -4.96
C LEU A 113 -13.66 7.82 -3.66
N HIS A 114 -12.85 7.50 -2.65
CA HIS A 114 -13.33 6.98 -1.36
C HIS A 114 -14.12 8.05 -0.59
N THR A 115 -13.67 9.30 -0.61
CA THR A 115 -14.41 10.42 0.02
C THR A 115 -15.77 10.63 -0.63
N ALA A 116 -15.85 10.54 -1.95
CA ALA A 116 -17.11 10.68 -2.65
C ALA A 116 -18.11 9.54 -2.37
N GLU A 117 -17.65 8.31 -2.07
CA GLU A 117 -18.55 7.24 -1.59
C GLU A 117 -19.07 7.52 -0.20
N ALA A 118 -18.19 7.96 0.70
CA ALA A 118 -18.60 8.31 2.05
C ALA A 118 -19.66 9.42 2.04
N GLN A 119 -19.68 10.25 0.99
CA GLN A 119 -20.64 11.32 0.78
C GLN A 119 -21.84 10.93 -0.12
N ASP A 120 -21.95 9.65 -0.51
CA ASP A 120 -22.99 9.11 -1.42
C ASP A 120 -23.11 9.88 -2.76
N LEU A 121 -22.00 10.41 -3.25
CA LEU A 121 -21.96 11.16 -4.50
C LEU A 121 -21.90 10.17 -5.66
N ALA A 122 -23.06 9.61 -6.04
CA ALA A 122 -23.24 8.51 -6.98
C ALA A 122 -22.37 8.61 -8.26
N GLY A 123 -21.21 7.93 -8.25
CA GLY A 123 -20.35 7.68 -9.41
C GLY A 123 -19.78 8.92 -10.13
N ARG A 124 -19.88 10.12 -9.55
CA ARG A 124 -19.49 11.41 -10.15
C ARG A 124 -18.68 12.22 -9.15
N VAL A 125 -17.35 12.15 -9.21
CA VAL A 125 -16.49 13.13 -8.53
C VAL A 125 -16.08 14.19 -9.55
N PRO A 126 -16.62 15.43 -9.48
CA PRO A 126 -16.17 16.53 -10.30
C PRO A 126 -14.65 16.77 -10.18
N ALA A 127 -14.00 17.14 -11.28
CA ALA A 127 -12.63 17.64 -11.22
C ALA A 127 -12.57 18.89 -10.31
N GLY A 128 -11.65 18.91 -9.35
CA GLY A 128 -11.49 20.03 -8.41
C GLY A 128 -12.41 19.99 -7.18
N THR A 129 -13.14 18.88 -6.94
CA THR A 129 -13.80 18.67 -5.64
C THR A 129 -12.77 18.82 -4.52
N PRO A 130 -12.99 19.73 -3.55
CA PRO A 130 -12.10 19.84 -2.42
C PRO A 130 -12.09 18.50 -1.72
N ILE A 131 -10.91 17.91 -1.58
CA ILE A 131 -10.67 16.74 -0.75
C ILE A 131 -10.82 17.23 0.70
N SER A 132 -12.06 17.44 1.12
CA SER A 132 -12.39 17.44 2.53
C SER A 132 -12.26 15.99 2.94
N ALA A 133 -11.06 15.60 3.36
CA ALA A 133 -10.68 14.26 3.77
C ALA A 133 -11.61 13.79 4.89
N ALA A 134 -12.70 13.11 4.51
CA ALA A 134 -13.32 12.22 5.46
C ALA A 134 -12.23 11.19 5.82
N PRO A 135 -11.93 10.98 7.11
CA PRO A 135 -10.95 9.99 7.48
C PRO A 135 -11.35 8.64 6.91
N VAL A 136 -10.49 8.02 6.11
CA VAL A 136 -10.66 6.66 5.60
C VAL A 136 -9.72 5.75 6.38
N PRO A 137 -10.20 5.05 7.42
CA PRO A 137 -9.33 4.25 8.30
C PRO A 137 -8.49 3.23 7.55
N ALA A 138 -9.02 2.68 6.45
CA ALA A 138 -8.33 1.69 5.62
C ALA A 138 -7.08 2.26 4.91
N GLU A 139 -7.11 3.53 4.49
CA GLU A 139 -5.95 4.18 3.86
C GLU A 139 -4.83 4.45 4.87
N ALA A 140 -5.22 4.93 6.05
CA ALA A 140 -4.30 5.13 7.15
C ALA A 140 -3.68 3.80 7.63
N ALA A 141 -4.48 2.73 7.67
CA ALA A 141 -4.00 1.38 7.97
C ALA A 141 -3.03 0.88 6.90
N ALA A 142 -3.28 1.13 5.61
CA ALA A 142 -2.37 0.76 4.53
C ALA A 142 -1.00 1.45 4.67
N ALA A 143 -1.01 2.77 4.91
CA ALA A 143 0.22 3.52 5.15
C ALA A 143 1.01 2.98 6.35
N ARG A 144 0.32 2.68 7.47
CA ARG A 144 0.95 2.08 8.65
C ARG A 144 1.43 0.65 8.42
N CYS A 145 0.76 -0.12 7.57
CA CYS A 145 1.19 -1.47 7.21
C CYS A 145 2.50 -1.46 6.41
N LEU A 146 2.68 -0.50 5.50
CA LEU A 146 3.86 -0.49 4.64
C LEU A 146 5.09 0.15 5.32
N PHE A 147 4.86 1.23 6.07
CA PHE A 147 5.95 2.03 6.62
C PHE A 147 6.17 1.82 8.12
N GLY A 148 5.16 1.33 8.85
CA GLY A 148 5.28 1.05 10.29
C GLY A 148 5.82 2.26 11.08
N PRO A 149 6.62 2.01 12.12
CA PRO A 149 7.38 3.04 12.84
C PRO A 149 8.71 3.42 12.13
N LEU A 150 9.07 2.77 11.01
CA LEU A 150 10.38 2.90 10.36
C LEU A 150 10.70 4.32 9.88
N LEU A 151 9.69 5.16 9.68
CA LEU A 151 9.86 6.58 9.32
C LEU A 151 10.34 7.47 10.48
N PHE A 152 10.31 6.95 11.71
CA PHE A 152 10.62 7.70 12.93
C PHE A 152 11.82 7.13 13.67
N ARG A 153 11.99 5.81 13.62
CA ARG A 153 13.07 5.08 14.27
C ARG A 153 13.32 3.74 13.58
N PRO A 154 14.56 3.23 13.61
CA PRO A 154 14.80 1.84 13.25
C PRO A 154 14.07 0.93 14.23
N VAL A 155 13.55 -0.18 13.71
CA VAL A 155 13.10 -1.32 14.53
C VAL A 155 14.19 -2.37 14.43
N PRO A 156 14.83 -2.75 15.55
CA PRO A 156 15.83 -3.80 15.52
C PRO A 156 15.16 -5.09 15.05
N PHE A 157 15.75 -5.74 14.06
CA PHE A 157 15.33 -7.05 13.59
C PHE A 157 16.55 -7.96 13.65
N GLU A 158 16.63 -8.74 14.72
CA GLU A 158 17.84 -9.49 15.02
C GLU A 158 17.98 -10.70 14.10
N ALA A 159 19.21 -10.96 13.63
CA ALA A 159 19.49 -12.08 12.74
C ALA A 159 19.15 -13.44 13.36
N GLU A 160 19.16 -13.53 14.69
CA GLU A 160 18.79 -14.72 15.46
C GLU A 160 17.31 -15.10 15.29
N TRP A 161 16.45 -14.12 15.01
CA TRP A 161 15.01 -14.35 14.78
C TRP A 161 14.71 -14.92 13.39
N LEU A 162 15.64 -14.78 12.43
CA LEU A 162 15.51 -15.26 11.05
C LEU A 162 15.75 -16.78 10.94
N THR A 163 15.05 -17.55 11.76
CA THR A 163 15.06 -19.01 11.69
C THR A 163 14.46 -19.50 10.36
N PRO A 164 14.78 -20.72 9.89
CA PRO A 164 14.18 -21.27 8.68
C PRO A 164 12.64 -21.28 8.71
N THR A 165 12.03 -21.43 9.90
CA THR A 165 10.57 -21.36 10.08
C THR A 165 10.05 -19.95 9.84
N VAL A 166 10.69 -18.93 10.44
CA VAL A 166 10.29 -17.52 10.28
C VAL A 166 10.42 -17.08 8.82
N VAL A 167 11.56 -17.39 8.19
CA VAL A 167 11.79 -17.05 6.78
C VAL A 167 10.80 -17.77 5.87
N GLY A 168 10.62 -19.09 6.03
CA GLY A 168 9.67 -19.84 5.20
C GLY A 168 8.22 -19.40 5.37
N LEU A 169 7.81 -18.98 6.58
CA LEU A 169 6.49 -18.38 6.79
C LEU A 169 6.39 -17.01 6.10
N ALA A 170 7.40 -16.17 6.23
CA ALA A 170 7.42 -14.85 5.60
C ALA A 170 7.37 -14.97 4.06
N GLU A 171 8.15 -15.88 3.47
CA GLU A 171 8.15 -16.17 2.02
C GLU A 171 6.76 -16.62 1.57
N GLY A 172 6.18 -17.63 2.22
CA GLY A 172 4.84 -18.14 1.87
C GLY A 172 3.75 -17.08 2.04
N ILE A 173 3.81 -16.25 3.09
CA ILE A 173 2.89 -15.11 3.27
C ILE A 173 3.02 -14.13 2.10
N TYR A 174 4.25 -13.82 1.69
CA TYR A 174 4.52 -12.82 0.68
C TYR A 174 4.12 -13.28 -0.73
N GLU A 175 4.50 -14.50 -1.11
CA GLU A 175 4.25 -15.09 -2.43
C GLU A 175 2.77 -15.44 -2.63
N GLU A 176 2.16 -16.12 -1.66
CA GLU A 176 0.75 -16.53 -1.73
C GLU A 176 -0.22 -15.39 -1.37
N ARG A 177 0.32 -14.26 -0.88
CA ARG A 177 -0.46 -13.14 -0.32
C ARG A 177 -1.36 -13.57 0.83
N ALA A 178 -0.94 -14.59 1.58
CA ALA A 178 -1.65 -15.16 2.71
C ALA A 178 -1.44 -14.31 3.98
N PHE A 179 -1.75 -13.02 3.87
CA PHE A 179 -1.52 -12.01 4.90
C PHE A 179 -2.37 -12.22 6.16
N ASP A 180 -3.40 -13.06 6.09
CA ASP A 180 -4.14 -13.57 7.24
C ASP A 180 -3.31 -14.49 8.15
N ARG A 181 -2.16 -15.00 7.66
CA ARG A 181 -1.25 -15.85 8.43
C ARG A 181 -0.21 -15.06 9.25
N LEU A 182 -0.24 -13.71 9.24
CA LEU A 182 0.71 -12.92 10.05
C LEU A 182 0.67 -13.23 11.56
N PRO A 183 -0.46 -13.56 12.20
CA PRO A 183 -0.44 -14.01 13.58
C PRO A 183 0.43 -15.25 13.81
N ILE A 184 0.49 -16.17 12.84
CA ILE A 184 1.36 -17.37 12.88
C ILE A 184 2.84 -16.95 12.75
N LEU A 185 3.14 -15.96 11.91
CA LEU A 185 4.48 -15.37 11.84
C LEU A 185 4.88 -14.72 13.17
N ALA A 186 3.94 -14.05 13.85
CA ALA A 186 4.18 -13.46 15.17
C ALA A 186 4.59 -14.52 16.21
N ASP A 187 3.90 -15.66 16.20
CA ASP A 187 4.19 -16.76 17.12
C ASP A 187 5.56 -17.39 16.80
N ALA A 188 5.88 -17.59 15.52
CA ALA A 188 7.21 -18.08 15.12
C ALA A 188 8.34 -17.12 15.48
N LEU A 189 8.13 -15.80 15.35
CA LEU A 189 9.08 -14.78 15.78
C LEU A 189 9.27 -14.81 17.30
N GLN A 190 8.18 -14.94 18.06
CA GLN A 190 8.23 -15.03 19.51
C GLN A 190 8.95 -16.29 19.98
N ASP A 191 8.71 -17.45 19.33
CA ASP A 191 9.42 -18.70 19.59
C ASP A 191 10.93 -18.60 19.28
N ALA A 192 11.30 -17.74 18.32
CA ALA A 192 12.69 -17.43 17.99
C ALA A 192 13.33 -16.40 18.96
N GLY A 193 12.61 -15.94 19.97
CA GLY A 193 13.10 -15.00 20.99
C GLY A 193 12.83 -13.52 20.69
N CYS A 194 11.97 -13.19 19.72
CA CYS A 194 11.55 -11.82 19.48
C CYS A 194 10.61 -11.34 20.60
N GLU A 195 11.03 -10.29 21.33
CA GLU A 195 10.23 -9.61 22.34
C GLU A 195 9.78 -8.19 21.90
N GLU A 196 10.08 -7.80 20.66
CA GLU A 196 9.77 -6.47 20.13
C GLU A 196 8.26 -6.27 19.97
N ALA A 197 7.70 -5.47 20.87
CA ALA A 197 6.26 -5.24 20.95
C ALA A 197 5.67 -4.66 19.65
N ASP A 198 6.40 -3.79 18.94
CA ASP A 198 5.92 -3.20 17.68
C ASP A 198 5.74 -4.26 16.59
N ILE A 199 6.67 -5.22 16.49
CA ILE A 199 6.62 -6.33 15.53
C ILE A 199 5.44 -7.24 15.87
N LEU A 200 5.38 -7.72 17.12
CA LEU A 200 4.36 -8.67 17.55
C LEU A 200 2.95 -8.08 17.50
N ASN A 201 2.77 -6.84 17.95
CA ASN A 201 1.48 -6.15 17.90
C ASN A 201 1.06 -5.84 16.46
N HIS A 202 2.00 -5.55 15.57
CA HIS A 202 1.68 -5.35 14.16
C HIS A 202 1.12 -6.64 13.54
N CYS A 203 1.83 -7.76 13.69
CA CYS A 203 1.42 -9.05 13.11
C CYS A 203 0.10 -9.58 13.67
N ARG A 204 -0.22 -9.28 14.94
CA ARG A 204 -1.46 -9.70 15.60
C ARG A 204 -2.60 -8.69 15.44
N GLY A 205 -2.32 -7.52 14.87
CA GLY A 205 -3.31 -6.47 14.72
C GLY A 205 -4.42 -6.86 13.75
N GLU A 206 -5.63 -6.32 13.96
CA GLU A 206 -6.78 -6.53 13.07
C GLU A 206 -6.68 -5.76 11.74
N GLY A 207 -5.54 -5.12 11.48
CA GLY A 207 -5.30 -4.33 10.28
C GLY A 207 -5.14 -5.22 9.04
N ARG A 208 -5.67 -4.77 7.90
CA ARG A 208 -5.44 -5.46 6.63
C ARG A 208 -3.97 -5.32 6.24
N HIS A 209 -3.25 -6.44 6.28
CA HIS A 209 -1.88 -6.51 5.80
C HIS A 209 -1.80 -6.57 4.28
N LEU A 210 -0.70 -6.08 3.75
CA LEU A 210 -0.49 -5.81 2.33
C LEU A 210 0.89 -6.29 1.91
N LYS A 211 1.08 -6.47 0.61
CA LYS A 211 2.40 -6.65 0.02
C LYS A 211 3.22 -5.38 0.27
N GLY A 212 4.45 -5.53 0.76
CA GLY A 212 5.25 -4.45 1.36
C GLY A 212 5.02 -4.22 2.85
N CYS A 213 4.35 -5.15 3.55
CA CYS A 213 4.22 -5.10 5.00
C CYS A 213 5.60 -4.98 5.65
N TRP A 214 5.81 -3.97 6.48
CA TRP A 214 7.14 -3.66 7.01
C TRP A 214 7.77 -4.80 7.81
N VAL A 215 7.00 -5.61 8.54
CA VAL A 215 7.53 -6.77 9.26
C VAL A 215 7.97 -7.87 8.30
N VAL A 216 7.17 -8.15 7.28
CA VAL A 216 7.49 -9.20 6.29
C VAL A 216 8.69 -8.77 5.45
N ASP A 217 8.75 -7.51 5.03
CA ASP A 217 9.88 -6.92 4.32
C ASP A 217 11.19 -7.06 5.15
N LEU A 218 11.15 -6.75 6.45
CA LEU A 218 12.31 -6.95 7.34
C LEU A 218 12.71 -8.43 7.46
N ALA A 219 11.73 -9.33 7.59
CA ALA A 219 11.99 -10.77 7.68
C ALA A 219 12.60 -11.35 6.39
N LEU A 220 12.33 -10.74 5.23
CA LEU A 220 12.84 -11.16 3.93
C LEU A 220 14.07 -10.34 3.46
N GLY A 221 14.43 -9.27 4.18
CA GLY A 221 15.49 -8.36 3.76
C GLY A 221 15.17 -7.61 2.46
N ILE A 222 13.89 -7.32 2.21
CA ILE A 222 13.42 -6.61 1.02
C ILE A 222 13.18 -5.14 1.43
N GLU A 223 14.15 -4.27 1.12
CA GLU A 223 14.00 -2.80 1.24
C GLU A 223 13.56 -2.19 -0.08
#